data_AF-A0A150GC07-F1
#
_entry.id   AF-A0A150GC07-F1
#
_cell.length_a   1.000
_cell.length_b   1.000
_cell.length_c   1.000
_cell.angle_alpha   90.00
_cell.angle_beta   90.00
_cell.angle_gamma   90.00
#
_symmetry.space_group_name_H-M   'P 1'
#
loop_
_entity.id
_entity.type
_entity.pdbx_description
1 polymer ?
#
loop_
_entity_poly.entity_id
_entity_poly.type
_entity_poly.pdbx_seq_one_letter_code
_entity_poly.pdbx_strand_id
1 'polypeptide(L)'
;MADTRAAPAVVRELMAVCSGAVSEDFLSYALAVKFGGDAEALAVWLLDSDKAELGAAEAAWEQLCEREERQQEELRLLKERNKQQVLQKFDLRIVPEPKDAKKGSKAPALEAWRDKQAPKPKVRYLDGRVVSTKGEKFIIEKTGEDWDGGSRGKVFTKGKRGKGFV
;
A
#
# COMPACT_ATOMS: atom_id res chain seq x y z
N MET A 1 6.64 -17.19 -4.39
CA MET A 1 6.14 -18.51 -4.81
C MET A 1 6.49 -19.45 -3.70
N ALA A 2 5.49 -19.91 -2.95
CA ALA A 2 5.71 -20.89 -1.90
C ALA A 2 6.26 -22.16 -2.55
N ASP A 3 7.20 -22.85 -1.90
CA ASP A 3 7.66 -24.18 -2.29
C ASP A 3 6.45 -25.13 -2.21
N THR A 4 5.66 -25.23 -3.27
CA THR A 4 4.52 -26.14 -3.42
C THR A 4 5.00 -27.53 -3.83
N ARG A 5 6.11 -28.00 -3.25
CA ARG A 5 6.53 -29.39 -3.40
C ARG A 5 5.79 -30.23 -2.37
N ALA A 6 4.60 -30.67 -2.75
CA ALA A 6 3.94 -31.78 -2.07
C ALA A 6 4.90 -32.99 -2.00
N ALA A 7 4.77 -33.82 -0.96
CA ALA A 7 5.60 -35.00 -0.82
C ALA A 7 5.39 -35.93 -2.04
N PRO A 8 6.41 -36.21 -2.86
CA PRO A 8 6.24 -36.94 -4.13
C PRO A 8 5.71 -38.36 -3.93
N ALA A 9 5.93 -38.95 -2.74
CA ALA A 9 5.34 -40.23 -2.37
C ALA A 9 3.80 -40.15 -2.31
N VAL A 10 3.25 -39.11 -1.68
CA VAL A 10 1.78 -38.94 -1.52
C VAL A 10 1.12 -38.74 -2.88
N VAL A 11 1.71 -37.93 -3.76
CA VAL A 11 1.18 -37.69 -5.10
C VAL A 11 1.15 -38.98 -5.93
N ARG A 12 2.17 -39.83 -5.81
CA ARG A 12 2.20 -41.15 -6.48
C ARG A 12 1.08 -42.08 -6.02
N GLU A 13 0.82 -42.13 -4.71
CA GLU A 13 -0.28 -42.94 -4.17
C GLU A 13 -1.64 -42.41 -4.64
N LEU A 14 -1.86 -41.08 -4.61
CA LEU A 14 -3.08 -40.46 -5.11
C LEU A 14 -3.29 -40.71 -6.61
N MET A 15 -2.21 -40.66 -7.40
CA MET A 15 -2.26 -40.98 -8.82
C MET A 15 -2.65 -42.44 -9.09
N ALA A 16 -2.20 -43.37 -8.24
CA ALA A 16 -2.61 -44.77 -8.30
C ALA A 16 -4.11 -44.95 -8.00
N VAL A 17 -4.65 -44.21 -7.01
CA VAL A 17 -6.10 -44.19 -6.71
C VAL A 17 -6.92 -43.73 -7.91
N CYS A 18 -6.41 -42.73 -8.65
CA CYS A 18 -7.08 -42.18 -9.83
C CYS A 18 -6.86 -42.98 -11.11
N SER A 19 -6.09 -44.08 -11.08
CA SER A 19 -5.66 -44.82 -12.28
C SER A 19 -5.04 -43.92 -13.38
N GLY A 20 -4.39 -42.82 -13.00
CA GLY A 20 -3.81 -41.86 -13.95
C GLY A 20 -4.83 -41.01 -14.72
N ALA A 21 -6.04 -40.82 -14.19
CA ALA A 21 -7.06 -39.97 -14.83
C ALA A 21 -6.72 -38.46 -14.86
N VAL A 22 -5.75 -38.03 -14.04
CA VAL A 22 -5.33 -36.63 -13.84
C VAL A 22 -3.80 -36.56 -13.75
N SER A 23 -3.20 -35.44 -14.16
CA SER A 23 -1.75 -35.25 -14.15
C SER A 23 -1.14 -35.12 -12.75
N GLU A 24 0.16 -35.47 -12.65
CA GLU A 24 0.95 -35.34 -11.42
C GLU A 24 1.06 -33.89 -10.95
N ASP A 25 1.19 -32.95 -11.89
CA ASP A 25 1.30 -31.52 -11.62
C ASP A 25 0.00 -30.96 -11.05
N PHE A 26 -1.15 -31.36 -11.61
CA PHE A 26 -2.46 -30.99 -11.08
C PHE A 26 -2.67 -31.53 -9.67
N LEU A 27 -2.33 -32.80 -9.41
CA LEU A 27 -2.44 -33.38 -8.07
C LEU A 27 -1.54 -32.68 -7.05
N SER A 28 -0.32 -32.32 -7.46
CA SER A 28 0.62 -31.55 -6.64
C SER A 28 0.06 -30.16 -6.29
N TYR A 29 -0.51 -29.47 -7.29
CA TYR A 29 -1.20 -28.20 -7.09
C TYR A 29 -2.42 -28.34 -6.18
N ALA A 30 -3.28 -29.31 -6.45
CA ALA A 30 -4.52 -29.51 -5.70
C ALA A 30 -4.20 -29.81 -4.23
N LEU A 31 -3.21 -30.67 -3.97
CA LEU A 31 -2.77 -30.98 -2.63
C LEU A 31 -2.23 -29.73 -1.93
N ALA A 32 -1.30 -28.99 -2.54
CA ALA A 32 -0.65 -27.86 -1.89
C ALA A 32 -1.57 -26.63 -1.72
N VAL A 33 -2.41 -26.34 -2.71
CA VAL A 33 -3.16 -25.08 -2.80
C VAL A 33 -4.64 -25.25 -2.48
N LYS A 34 -5.30 -26.25 -3.08
CA LYS A 34 -6.75 -26.44 -2.95
C LYS A 34 -7.14 -27.10 -1.62
N PHE A 35 -6.36 -28.08 -1.18
CA PHE A 35 -6.59 -28.87 0.04
C PHE A 35 -5.59 -28.58 1.16
N GLY A 36 -4.68 -27.60 0.98
CA GLY A 36 -3.79 -27.13 2.04
C GLY A 36 -2.84 -28.17 2.63
N GLY A 37 -2.49 -29.20 1.85
CA GLY A 37 -1.64 -30.32 2.25
C GLY A 37 -2.39 -31.53 2.80
N ASP A 38 -3.72 -31.49 2.87
CA ASP A 38 -4.53 -32.62 3.33
C ASP A 38 -4.71 -33.66 2.21
N ALA A 39 -3.96 -34.76 2.33
CA ALA A 39 -3.99 -35.87 1.39
C ALA A 39 -5.27 -36.69 1.48
N GLU A 40 -5.87 -36.82 2.67
CA GLU A 40 -7.07 -37.61 2.89
C GLU A 40 -8.28 -36.90 2.28
N ALA A 41 -8.42 -35.60 2.52
CA ALA A 41 -9.48 -34.79 1.92
C ALA A 41 -9.40 -34.79 0.39
N LEU A 42 -8.18 -34.70 -0.17
CA LEU A 42 -7.97 -34.80 -1.61
C LEU A 42 -8.33 -36.20 -2.13
N ALA A 43 -7.93 -37.28 -1.45
CA ALA A 43 -8.27 -38.64 -1.83
C ALA A 43 -9.79 -38.89 -1.83
N VAL A 44 -10.50 -38.41 -0.80
CA VAL A 44 -11.96 -38.50 -0.73
C VAL A 44 -12.60 -37.77 -1.92
N TRP A 45 -12.17 -36.54 -2.20
CA TRP A 45 -12.67 -35.80 -3.36
C TRP A 45 -12.40 -36.53 -4.69
N LEU A 46 -11.22 -37.13 -4.86
CA LEU A 46 -10.86 -37.89 -6.06
C LEU A 46 -11.72 -39.15 -6.25
N LEU A 47 -12.13 -39.79 -5.15
CA LEU A 47 -12.99 -40.96 -5.18
C LEU A 47 -14.47 -40.60 -5.41
N ASP A 48 -14.91 -39.46 -4.90
CA ASP A 48 -16.29 -38.99 -5.03
C ASP A 48 -16.57 -38.33 -6.40
N SER A 49 -15.54 -37.81 -7.07
CA SER A 49 -15.69 -37.12 -8.36
C SER A 49 -15.62 -38.05 -9.56
N ASP A 50 -16.50 -37.78 -10.54
CA ASP A 50 -16.48 -38.48 -11.83
C ASP A 50 -15.31 -38.04 -12.71
N LYS A 51 -14.92 -38.89 -13.66
CA LYS A 51 -13.85 -38.59 -14.64
C LYS A 51 -14.08 -37.27 -15.40
N ALA A 52 -15.32 -36.93 -15.69
CA ALA A 52 -15.66 -35.68 -16.35
C ALA A 52 -15.41 -34.45 -15.45
N GLU A 53 -15.70 -34.56 -14.15
CA GLU A 53 -15.45 -33.50 -13.17
C GLU A 53 -13.96 -33.29 -12.94
N LEU A 54 -13.20 -34.39 -12.83
CA LEU A 54 -11.75 -34.35 -12.69
C LEU A 54 -11.10 -33.68 -13.90
N GLY A 55 -11.49 -34.05 -15.12
CA GLY A 55 -10.99 -33.40 -16.34
C GLY A 55 -11.38 -31.92 -16.45
N ALA A 56 -12.58 -31.55 -16.01
CA ALA A 56 -12.98 -30.14 -15.96
C ALA A 56 -12.17 -29.34 -14.93
N ALA A 57 -11.88 -29.93 -13.77
CA ALA A 57 -11.06 -29.31 -12.74
C ALA A 57 -9.61 -29.11 -13.19
N GLU A 58 -9.04 -30.10 -13.90
CA GLU A 58 -7.71 -30.01 -14.48
C GLU A 58 -7.64 -28.92 -15.57
N ALA A 59 -8.60 -28.89 -16.49
CA ALA A 59 -8.67 -27.85 -17.53
C ALA A 59 -8.84 -26.44 -16.92
N ALA A 60 -9.60 -26.31 -15.83
CA ALA A 60 -9.74 -25.04 -15.11
C ALA A 60 -8.43 -24.59 -14.47
N TRP A 61 -7.64 -25.54 -13.96
CA TRP A 61 -6.30 -25.27 -13.41
C TRP A 61 -5.31 -24.86 -14.52
N GLU A 62 -5.29 -25.55 -15.65
CA GLU A 62 -4.44 -25.18 -16.80
C GLU A 62 -4.72 -23.75 -17.27
N GLN A 63 -6.00 -23.37 -17.37
CA GLN A 63 -6.40 -22.00 -17.70
C GLN A 63 -5.94 -20.97 -16.65
N LEU A 64 -5.87 -21.36 -15.39
CA LEU A 64 -5.37 -20.52 -14.31
C LEU A 64 -3.85 -20.31 -14.45
N CYS A 65 -3.11 -21.39 -14.70
CA CYS A 65 -1.66 -21.34 -14.98
C CYS A 65 -1.35 -20.42 -16.18
N GLU A 66 -2.05 -20.60 -17.30
CA GLU A 66 -1.85 -19.74 -18.48
C GLU A 66 -2.12 -18.25 -18.18
N ARG A 67 -3.14 -17.96 -17.36
CA ARG A 67 -3.45 -16.57 -16.98
C ARG A 67 -2.37 -15.97 -16.10
N GLU A 68 -1.85 -16.74 -15.14
CA GLU A 68 -0.78 -16.28 -14.27
C GLU A 68 0.51 -16.03 -15.06
N GLU A 69 0.85 -16.90 -16.01
CA GLU A 69 2.01 -16.70 -16.89
C GLU A 69 1.87 -15.42 -17.72
N ARG A 70 0.71 -15.21 -18.37
CA ARG A 70 0.44 -13.97 -19.13
C ARG A 70 0.56 -12.73 -18.25
N GLN A 71 0.03 -12.76 -17.03
CA GLN A 71 0.16 -11.65 -16.09
C GLN A 71 1.62 -11.40 -15.69
N GLN A 72 2.41 -12.46 -15.49
CA GLN A 72 3.83 -12.33 -15.17
C GLN A 72 4.62 -11.73 -16.33
N GLU A 73 4.32 -12.11 -17.57
CA GLU A 73 4.91 -11.53 -18.77
C GLU A 73 4.55 -10.04 -18.92
N GLU A 74 3.28 -9.68 -18.75
CA GLU A 74 2.83 -8.29 -18.78
C GLU A 74 3.53 -7.44 -17.71
N LEU A 75 3.63 -7.95 -16.48
CA LEU A 75 4.34 -7.29 -15.40
C LEU A 75 5.83 -7.14 -15.70
N ARG A 76 6.45 -8.14 -16.34
CA ARG A 76 7.85 -8.08 -16.76
C ARG A 76 8.06 -7.00 -17.81
N LEU A 77 7.24 -6.97 -18.86
CA LEU A 77 7.29 -5.95 -19.91
C LEU A 77 7.04 -4.55 -19.34
N LEU A 78 6.09 -4.42 -18.40
CA LEU A 78 5.83 -3.16 -17.70
C LEU A 78 7.04 -2.70 -16.88
N LYS A 79 7.69 -3.61 -16.15
CA LYS A 79 8.93 -3.32 -15.40
C LYS A 79 10.05 -2.86 -16.33
N GLU A 80 10.24 -3.53 -17.46
CA GLU A 80 11.25 -3.18 -18.45
C GLU A 80 10.97 -1.79 -19.06
N ARG A 81 9.72 -1.52 -19.44
CA ARG A 81 9.30 -0.20 -19.93
C ARG A 81 9.49 0.89 -18.88
N ASN A 82 9.10 0.64 -17.63
CA ASN A 82 9.28 1.59 -16.53
C ASN A 82 10.76 1.86 -16.28
N LYS A 83 11.61 0.83 -16.30
CA LYS A 83 13.06 0.96 -16.17
C LYS A 83 13.63 1.85 -17.27
N GLN A 84 13.23 1.64 -18.52
CA GLN A 84 13.65 2.48 -19.65
C GLN A 84 13.19 3.93 -19.49
N GLN A 85 11.95 4.17 -19.04
CA GLN A 85 11.45 5.52 -18.78
C GLN A 85 12.23 6.24 -17.68
N VAL A 86 12.59 5.53 -16.62
CA VAL A 86 13.42 6.07 -15.53
C VAL A 86 14.79 6.45 -16.08
N LEU A 87 15.44 5.54 -16.83
CA LEU A 87 16.73 5.83 -17.46
C LEU A 87 16.60 7.06 -18.38
N GLN A 88 15.63 7.13 -19.29
CA GLN A 88 15.47 8.30 -20.17
C GLN A 88 15.26 9.63 -19.41
N LYS A 89 14.55 9.62 -18.28
CA LYS A 89 14.28 10.84 -17.50
C LYS A 89 15.45 11.28 -16.64
N PHE A 90 16.22 10.31 -16.14
CA PHE A 90 17.22 10.52 -15.10
C PHE A 90 18.65 10.18 -15.53
N ASP A 91 18.87 9.70 -16.76
CA ASP A 91 20.19 9.48 -17.29
C ASP A 91 20.94 10.82 -17.39
N LEU A 92 22.11 10.83 -16.75
CA LEU A 92 23.20 11.77 -16.99
C LEU A 92 22.93 13.25 -16.70
N ARG A 93 21.89 13.59 -15.93
CA ARG A 93 21.91 14.87 -15.21
C ARG A 93 22.84 14.69 -14.01
N ILE A 94 24.04 15.25 -14.09
CA ILE A 94 24.87 15.53 -12.91
C ILE A 94 23.94 16.24 -11.92
N VAL A 95 23.59 15.57 -10.83
CA VAL A 95 22.91 16.23 -9.70
C VAL A 95 23.92 17.28 -9.26
N PRO A 96 23.65 18.58 -9.45
CA PRO A 96 24.59 19.58 -9.01
C PRO A 96 24.78 19.36 -7.51
N GLU A 97 26.02 19.11 -7.10
CA GLU A 97 26.35 19.04 -5.68
C GLU A 97 25.75 20.28 -5.02
N PRO A 98 25.07 20.13 -3.87
CA PRO A 98 24.51 21.27 -3.17
C PRO A 98 25.67 22.23 -2.85
N LYS A 99 25.83 23.28 -3.68
CA LYS A 99 26.73 24.39 -3.38
C LYS A 99 26.32 24.88 -2.01
N ASP A 100 27.24 24.76 -1.05
CA ASP A 100 27.06 25.23 0.32
C ASP A 100 26.23 26.50 0.32
N ALA A 101 25.09 26.44 1.02
CA ALA A 101 24.11 27.50 1.09
C ALA A 101 24.67 28.70 1.88
N LYS A 102 25.62 29.43 1.27
CA LYS A 102 25.88 30.81 1.59
C LYS A 102 25.50 31.63 0.37
N LYS A 103 24.39 32.35 0.56
CA LYS A 103 23.90 33.49 -0.25
C LYS A 103 22.92 33.14 -1.37
N GLY A 104 21.67 32.95 -0.93
CA GLY A 104 20.54 33.69 -1.51
C GLY A 104 20.10 33.31 -2.92
N SER A 105 19.28 32.28 -3.04
CA SER A 105 18.17 32.30 -3.99
C SER A 105 17.01 31.52 -3.40
N LYS A 106 15.80 32.09 -3.49
CA LYS A 106 14.56 31.44 -3.08
C LYS A 106 14.29 30.30 -4.06
N ALA A 107 14.85 29.12 -3.79
CA ALA A 107 14.37 27.91 -4.47
C ALA A 107 12.90 27.69 -4.07
N PRO A 108 12.01 27.34 -5.01
CA PRO A 108 10.67 26.91 -4.65
C PRO A 108 10.84 25.67 -3.78
N ALA A 109 10.21 25.69 -2.59
CA ALA A 109 10.23 24.56 -1.69
C ALA A 109 9.80 23.32 -2.48
N LEU A 110 10.63 22.28 -2.48
CA LEU A 110 10.24 20.95 -2.91
C LEU A 110 9.00 20.61 -2.06
N GLU A 111 7.81 20.76 -2.67
CA GLU A 111 6.60 20.15 -2.15
C GLU A 111 6.84 18.65 -2.21
N ALA A 112 7.42 18.13 -1.13
CA ALA A 112 7.31 16.74 -0.79
C ALA A 112 5.87 16.37 -1.06
N TRP A 113 5.67 15.31 -1.84
CA TRP A 113 4.38 14.69 -2.09
C TRP A 113 3.80 14.19 -0.76
N ARG A 114 3.39 15.12 0.10
CA ARG A 114 2.37 14.90 1.10
C ARG A 114 1.09 15.06 0.33
N ASP A 115 0.34 13.97 0.26
CA ASP A 115 -1.08 14.03 -0.02
C ASP A 115 -1.64 15.29 0.66
N LYS A 116 -2.31 16.14 -0.12
CA LYS A 116 -3.10 17.26 0.40
C LYS A 116 -4.33 16.72 1.16
N GLN A 117 -4.12 15.79 2.11
CA GLN A 117 -5.07 15.59 3.18
C GLN A 117 -4.99 16.85 4.03
N ALA A 118 -6.02 17.70 3.90
CA ALA A 118 -6.24 18.78 4.84
C ALA A 118 -5.99 18.26 6.26
N PRO A 119 -5.20 18.96 7.09
CA PRO A 119 -4.88 18.48 8.43
C PRO A 119 -6.20 18.21 9.15
N LYS A 120 -6.48 16.92 9.42
CA LYS A 120 -7.71 16.54 10.12
C LYS A 120 -7.72 17.30 11.45
N PRO A 121 -8.77 18.08 11.76
CA PRO A 121 -8.84 18.83 13.00
C PRO A 121 -8.63 17.87 14.18
N LYS A 122 -7.56 18.10 14.96
CA LYS A 122 -7.23 17.24 16.10
C LYS A 122 -8.20 17.55 17.24
N VAL A 123 -9.27 16.76 17.33
CA VAL A 123 -10.30 16.89 18.37
C VAL A 123 -9.74 16.44 19.72
N ARG A 124 -9.90 17.27 20.75
CA ARG A 124 -9.53 16.96 22.15
C ARG A 124 -10.77 16.78 23.01
N TYR A 125 -10.75 15.78 23.88
CA TYR A 125 -11.85 15.44 24.79
C TYR A 125 -11.43 15.62 26.25
N LEU A 126 -12.35 16.09 27.09
CA LEU A 126 -12.27 16.10 28.56
C LEU A 126 -13.60 15.57 29.09
N ASP A 127 -13.58 14.60 30.00
CA ASP A 127 -14.77 13.96 30.59
C ASP A 127 -15.83 13.52 29.56
N GLY A 128 -15.35 12.96 28.44
CA GLY A 128 -16.20 12.47 27.34
C GLY A 128 -16.82 13.56 26.47
N ARG A 129 -16.56 14.85 26.71
CA ARG A 129 -17.06 15.98 25.91
C ARG A 129 -15.97 16.59 25.04
N VAL A 130 -16.33 17.06 23.84
CA VAL A 130 -15.42 17.72 22.90
C VAL A 130 -15.10 19.13 23.40
N VAL A 131 -13.82 19.43 23.63
CA VAL A 131 -13.38 20.72 24.19
C VAL A 131 -12.69 21.61 23.15
N SER A 132 -11.99 21.02 22.16
CA SER A 132 -11.39 21.79 21.07
C SER A 132 -11.31 20.96 19.80
N THR A 133 -11.77 21.56 18.70
CA THR A 133 -11.67 21.01 17.34
C THR A 133 -10.56 21.68 16.53
N LYS A 134 -9.97 22.78 17.02
CA LYS A 134 -8.99 23.58 16.29
C LYS A 134 -7.52 23.22 16.58
N GLY A 135 -7.28 22.26 17.47
CA GLY A 135 -5.94 21.75 17.78
C GLY A 135 -5.12 22.61 18.75
N GLU A 136 -5.69 23.70 19.28
CA GLU A 136 -5.05 24.54 20.30
C GLU A 136 -4.82 23.75 21.60
N LYS A 137 -3.69 24.01 22.27
CA LYS A 137 -3.26 23.28 23.47
C LYS A 137 -4.02 23.72 24.73
N PHE A 138 -4.57 24.93 24.73
CA PHE A 138 -5.23 25.54 25.87
C PHE A 138 -6.75 25.41 25.73
N ILE A 139 -7.40 25.10 26.84
CA ILE A 139 -8.86 25.03 26.96
C ILE A 139 -9.32 26.46 27.27
N ILE A 140 -10.01 27.10 26.34
CA ILE A 140 -10.67 28.38 26.60
C ILE A 140 -12.12 28.06 26.92
N GLU A 141 -12.42 27.82 28.19
CA GLU A 141 -13.80 27.84 28.67
C GLU A 141 -14.32 29.27 28.50
N LYS A 142 -15.33 29.45 27.65
CA LYS A 142 -16.06 30.73 27.55
C LYS A 142 -17.04 30.82 28.72
N THR A 143 -16.51 31.01 29.92
CA THR A 143 -17.25 31.36 31.12
C THR A 143 -17.14 32.87 31.31
N GLY A 144 -18.05 33.61 30.69
CA GLY A 144 -18.16 35.05 30.89
C GLY A 144 -19.01 35.69 29.80
N GLU A 145 -20.21 36.14 30.16
CA GLU A 145 -20.94 37.16 29.43
C GLU A 145 -20.01 38.36 29.17
N ASP A 146 -19.77 38.68 27.90
CA ASP A 146 -18.98 39.85 27.51
C ASP A 146 -19.73 41.11 27.93
N TRP A 147 -19.36 41.65 29.10
CA TRP A 147 -19.76 42.95 29.59
C TRP A 147 -19.20 44.03 28.64
N ASP A 148 -20.07 44.72 27.90
CA ASP A 148 -19.72 45.89 27.09
C ASP A 148 -19.39 47.07 28.01
N GLY A 149 -18.11 47.22 28.31
CA GLY A 149 -17.58 48.21 29.25
C GLY A 149 -16.36 48.94 28.71
N GLY A 150 -16.59 49.93 27.86
CA GLY A 150 -15.87 51.21 27.94
C GLY A 150 -14.44 51.28 27.36
N SER A 151 -14.34 51.92 26.19
CA SER A 151 -13.39 52.99 25.84
C SER A 151 -11.98 52.98 26.49
N ARG A 152 -10.94 52.82 25.66
CA ARG A 152 -9.84 53.80 25.42
C ARG A 152 -8.58 53.14 24.84
N GLY A 153 -8.16 53.64 23.68
CA GLY A 153 -6.74 53.84 23.40
C GLY A 153 -6.14 52.95 22.31
N LYS A 154 -6.07 53.51 21.10
CA LYS A 154 -5.10 53.07 20.09
C LYS A 154 -3.71 53.38 20.65
N VAL A 155 -3.01 52.40 21.20
CA VAL A 155 -1.62 52.58 21.63
C VAL A 155 -0.72 52.40 20.40
N PHE A 156 -0.42 53.50 19.71
CA PHE A 156 0.73 53.53 18.83
C PHE A 156 1.99 53.46 19.70
N THR A 157 2.60 52.28 19.81
CA THR A 157 3.96 52.20 20.35
C THR A 157 4.89 52.84 19.33
N LYS A 158 5.18 54.12 19.56
CA LYS A 158 6.31 54.86 18.96
C LYS A 158 7.60 54.21 19.48
N GLY A 159 7.99 53.10 18.88
CA GLY A 159 9.12 52.28 19.31
C GLY A 159 10.15 52.10 18.21
N LYS A 160 11.09 53.05 18.13
CA LYS A 160 12.41 53.00 17.46
C LYS A 160 12.43 52.59 15.98
N ARG A 161 12.63 53.62 15.14
CA ARG A 161 13.14 53.48 13.76
C ARG A 161 14.38 52.59 13.77
N GLY A 162 14.31 51.43 13.12
CA GLY A 162 15.49 50.66 12.74
C GLY A 162 16.32 51.44 11.72
N LYS A 163 17.64 51.26 11.75
CA LYS A 163 18.61 51.89 10.86
C LYS A 163 18.33 51.39 9.41
N GLY A 164 17.91 52.27 8.52
CA GLY A 164 17.58 51.90 7.13
C GLY A 164 16.50 52.74 6.42
N PHE A 165 16.05 53.86 6.98
CA PHE A 165 15.39 54.91 6.20
C PHE A 165 16.44 55.64 5.34
N VAL A 166 16.67 55.13 4.13
CA VAL A 166 16.59 55.80 2.80
C VAL A 166 16.29 54.69 1.79
#